data_AF-A0A914MWK4-F1
#
_entry.id   AF-A0A914MWK4-F1
#
_cell.length_a   1.000
_cell.length_b   1.000
_cell.length_c   1.000
_cell.angle_alpha   90.00
_cell.angle_beta   90.00
_cell.angle_gamma   90.00
#
_symmetry.space_group_name_H-M   'P 1'
#
loop_
_entity.id
_entity.type
_entity.pdbx_description
1 polymer ?
#
loop_
_entity_poly.entity_id
_entity_poly.type
_entity_poly.pdbx_seq_one_letter_code
_entity_poly.pdbx_strand_id
1 'polypeptide(L)'
;MADLIDKQTLADPYDGIMGLGFAKNSKAESKNPVLAAIDNNLLAQKMFTLYLKGGYPSSSKNMQGGQATFGGYDTQNCGQKLGSVKFIGGGLRYQFQIDSVSIQGKVASGGTQAISDSSSGDIIGNRAVIDKFTQQVGARWSDSDGAYLIHCRATPSLTLKIGGVDYTLTKDVLIYRMAINKCGLAVGVMDKTKDVSLDG
;
A
#
# COMPACT_ATOMS: atom_id res chain seq x y z
N MET A 1 6.62 3.42 26.56
CA MET A 1 7.58 2.31 26.52
C MET A 1 6.87 1.15 25.83
N ALA A 2 7.52 0.53 24.85
CA ALA A 2 6.91 -0.46 23.95
C ALA A 2 6.94 -1.85 24.60
N ASP A 3 5.98 -2.14 25.48
CA ASP A 3 5.92 -3.43 26.20
C ASP A 3 5.03 -4.49 25.54
N LEU A 4 4.64 -4.28 24.27
CA LEU A 4 3.98 -5.31 23.48
C LEU A 4 4.66 -5.39 22.12
N ILE A 5 5.81 -6.06 22.11
CA ILE A 5 6.43 -6.55 20.89
C ILE A 5 5.64 -7.80 20.50
N ASP A 6 4.92 -7.73 19.38
CA ASP A 6 4.17 -8.86 18.84
C ASP A 6 5.13 -10.05 18.58
N LYS A 7 4.63 -11.28 18.67
CA LYS A 7 5.44 -12.48 18.44
C LYS A 7 6.04 -12.53 17.03
N GLN A 8 5.46 -11.81 16.05
CA GLN A 8 6.06 -11.64 14.72
C GLN A 8 7.36 -10.83 14.76
N THR A 9 7.40 -9.73 15.52
CA THR A 9 8.60 -8.88 15.64
C THR A 9 9.82 -9.58 16.24
N LEU A 10 9.65 -10.68 16.97
CA LEU A 10 10.78 -11.46 17.53
C LEU A 10 11.49 -12.35 16.50
N ALA A 11 10.84 -12.64 15.36
CA ALA A 11 11.40 -13.46 14.28
C ALA A 11 12.04 -12.62 13.17
N ASP A 12 11.79 -11.31 13.18
CA ASP A 12 12.23 -10.38 12.16
C ASP A 12 13.55 -9.68 12.55
N PRO A 13 14.39 -9.28 11.57
CA PRO A 13 15.72 -8.72 11.83
C PRO A 13 15.70 -7.26 12.31
N TYR A 14 14.57 -6.74 12.79
CA TYR A 14 14.40 -5.34 13.18
C TYR A 14 14.00 -5.18 14.65
N ASP A 15 14.61 -4.21 15.32
CA ASP A 15 14.48 -4.02 16.78
C ASP A 15 13.22 -3.26 17.21
N GLY A 16 12.44 -2.73 16.27
CA GLY A 16 11.23 -1.97 16.60
C GLY A 16 10.52 -1.37 15.40
N ILE A 17 9.41 -0.67 15.68
CA ILE A 17 8.51 -0.08 14.69
C ILE A 17 8.49 1.45 14.86
N MET A 18 8.82 2.18 13.79
CA MET A 18 8.63 3.63 13.72
C MET A 18 7.25 3.94 13.16
N GLY A 19 6.31 4.33 14.03
CA GLY A 19 4.96 4.67 13.62
C GLY A 19 4.91 5.92 12.74
N LEU A 20 4.32 5.82 11.55
CA LEU A 20 4.00 6.95 10.67
C LEU A 20 2.50 7.29 10.66
N GLY A 21 1.69 6.59 11.46
CA GLY A 21 0.27 6.86 11.61
C GLY A 21 -0.04 8.09 12.48
N PHE A 22 -1.32 8.32 12.73
CA PHE A 22 -1.76 9.40 13.61
C PHE A 22 -1.63 9.01 15.09
N ALA A 23 -1.52 10.00 15.99
CA ALA A 23 -1.33 9.77 17.43
C ALA A 23 -2.44 8.92 18.08
N LYS A 24 -3.68 8.97 17.56
CA LYS A 24 -4.80 8.16 18.05
C LYS A 24 -4.61 6.65 17.85
N ASN A 25 -3.61 6.22 17.07
CA ASN A 25 -3.27 4.81 16.89
C ASN A 25 -2.26 4.29 17.94
N SER A 26 -1.73 5.16 18.81
CA SER A 26 -0.82 4.72 19.87
C SER A 26 -1.61 4.29 21.11
N LYS A 27 -1.32 3.10 21.64
CA LYS A 27 -1.87 2.62 22.94
C LYS A 27 -1.61 3.58 24.10
N ALA A 28 -0.51 4.34 24.04
CA ALA A 28 -0.13 5.34 25.03
C ALA A 28 -0.51 6.78 24.64
N GLU A 29 -1.24 6.96 23.52
CA GLU A 29 -1.47 8.27 22.87
C GLU A 29 -0.19 9.11 22.66
N SER A 30 0.98 8.46 22.66
CA SER A 30 2.26 9.12 22.49
C SER A 30 2.45 9.54 21.04
N LYS A 31 3.04 10.72 20.87
CA LYS A 31 3.39 11.26 19.55
C LYS A 31 4.52 10.43 18.97
N ASN A 32 4.36 10.00 17.72
CA ASN A 32 5.45 9.41 16.98
C ASN A 32 6.52 10.48 16.63
N PRO A 33 7.73 10.08 16.20
CA PRO A 33 8.81 11.03 15.94
C PRO A 33 8.47 12.11 14.90
N VAL A 34 7.63 11.81 13.91
CA VAL A 34 7.22 12.78 12.88
C VAL A 34 6.29 13.83 13.48
N LEU A 35 5.31 13.42 14.28
CA LEU A 35 4.42 14.35 14.97
C LEU A 35 5.18 15.21 15.99
N ALA A 36 6.11 14.61 16.71
CA ALA A 36 7.01 15.35 17.61
C ALA A 36 7.85 16.38 16.84
N ALA A 37 8.40 16.03 15.68
CA ALA A 37 9.16 16.95 14.83
C ALA A 37 8.29 18.10 14.29
N ILE A 38 7.03 17.83 13.94
CA ILE A 38 6.05 18.85 13.53
C ILE A 38 5.78 19.84 14.66
N ASP A 39 5.56 19.35 15.88
CA ASP A 39 5.24 20.21 17.03
C ASP A 39 6.41 21.08 17.47
N ASN A 40 7.63 20.58 17.30
CA ASN A 40 8.86 21.31 17.59
C ASN A 40 9.34 22.17 16.40
N ASN A 41 8.54 22.30 15.33
CA ASN A 41 8.88 23.05 14.12
C ASN A 41 10.23 22.64 13.48
N LEU A 42 10.58 21.35 13.56
CA LEU A 42 11.82 20.80 12.99
C LEU A 42 11.69 20.46 11.49
N LEU A 43 10.46 20.45 10.96
CA LEU A 43 10.18 20.17 9.56
C LEU A 43 9.79 21.45 8.82
N ALA A 44 10.40 21.67 7.65
CA ALA A 44 10.05 22.79 6.77
C ALA A 44 8.57 22.75 6.33
N GLN A 45 8.03 21.55 6.11
CA GLN A 45 6.62 21.30 5.85
C GLN A 45 6.08 20.19 6.75
N LYS A 46 4.82 20.29 7.18
CA LYS A 46 4.16 19.30 8.06
C LYS A 46 3.70 18.06 7.27
N MET A 47 4.63 17.37 6.62
CA MET A 47 4.37 16.23 5.76
C MET A 47 5.59 15.31 5.63
N PHE A 48 5.37 14.14 5.05
CA PHE A 48 6.43 13.27 4.54
C PHE A 48 6.02 12.71 3.18
N THR A 49 7.01 12.24 2.43
CA THR A 49 6.84 11.58 1.13
C THR A 49 7.51 10.22 1.19
N LEU A 50 6.86 9.19 0.63
CA LEU A 50 7.43 7.87 0.46
C LEU A 50 7.66 7.61 -1.03
N TYR A 51 8.89 7.28 -1.39
CA TYR A 51 9.25 6.69 -2.67
C TYR A 51 9.48 5.21 -2.47
N LEU A 52 8.74 4.38 -3.20
CA LEU A 52 8.92 2.93 -3.22
C LEU A 52 9.54 2.56 -4.56
N LYS A 53 10.75 2.00 -4.52
CA LYS A 53 11.41 1.55 -5.74
C LYS A 53 10.75 0.25 -6.18
N GLY A 54 10.06 0.29 -7.32
CA GLY A 54 9.46 -0.90 -7.92
C GLY A 54 10.51 -1.96 -8.27
N GLY A 55 10.07 -3.21 -8.34
CA GLY A 55 10.90 -4.38 -8.62
C GLY A 55 11.02 -5.28 -7.40
N TYR A 56 10.71 -6.56 -7.58
CA TYR A 56 10.99 -7.57 -6.56
C TYR A 56 12.51 -7.62 -6.32
N PRO A 57 12.98 -7.73 -5.07
CA PRO A 57 14.40 -7.80 -4.80
C PRO A 57 14.99 -8.98 -5.59
N SER A 58 15.73 -8.64 -6.64
CA SER A 58 16.79 -9.52 -7.12
C SER A 58 17.66 -9.77 -5.88
N SER A 59 18.05 -11.03 -5.66
CA SER A 59 18.80 -11.56 -4.51
C SER A 59 20.12 -10.85 -4.18
N SER A 60 20.44 -9.75 -4.87
CA SER A 60 21.41 -8.73 -4.52
C SER A 60 21.04 -8.00 -3.22
N LYS A 61 21.71 -8.37 -2.13
CA LYS A 61 21.55 -7.87 -0.74
C LYS A 61 21.72 -6.35 -0.53
N ASN A 62 21.95 -5.54 -1.56
CA ASN A 62 22.32 -4.13 -1.47
C ASN A 62 21.46 -3.18 -2.32
N MET A 63 20.24 -3.59 -2.72
CA MET A 63 19.34 -2.68 -3.42
C MET A 63 18.53 -1.82 -2.45
N GLN A 64 18.67 -0.50 -2.58
CA GLN A 64 17.80 0.47 -1.89
C GLN A 64 16.35 0.29 -2.40
N GLY A 65 15.45 -0.18 -1.53
CA GLY A 65 14.05 -0.48 -1.86
C GLY A 65 13.10 0.72 -1.85
N GLY A 66 13.57 1.88 -1.38
CA GLY A 66 12.78 3.10 -1.32
C GLY A 66 13.46 4.19 -0.50
N GLN A 67 12.76 5.30 -0.32
CA GLN A 67 13.19 6.46 0.46
C GLN A 67 12.00 7.12 1.14
N ALA A 68 12.18 7.50 2.41
CA ALA A 68 11.27 8.38 3.13
C ALA A 68 11.90 9.77 3.23
N THR A 69 11.15 10.80 2.82
CA THR A 69 11.54 12.20 2.91
C THR A 69 10.63 12.91 3.89
N PHE A 70 11.17 13.41 5.00
CA PHE A 70 10.41 14.17 6.00
C PHE A 70 10.57 15.67 5.77
N GLY A 71 9.48 16.42 5.87
CA GLY A 71 9.53 17.88 5.75
C GLY A 71 9.37 18.44 4.33
N GLY A 72 9.04 17.60 3.34
CA GLY A 72 8.81 18.06 1.97
C GLY A 72 8.54 16.94 0.97
N TYR A 73 8.47 17.35 -0.29
CA TYR A 73 8.38 16.45 -1.44
C TYR A 73 9.76 15.86 -1.77
N ASP A 74 9.79 14.61 -2.21
CA ASP A 74 10.98 14.01 -2.80
C ASP A 74 11.11 14.45 -4.26
N THR A 75 11.94 15.45 -4.53
CA THR A 75 12.16 15.98 -5.88
C THR A 75 13.21 15.21 -6.68
N GLN A 76 13.88 14.23 -6.06
CA GLN A 76 14.92 13.43 -6.70
C GLN A 76 14.34 12.14 -7.29
N ASN A 77 13.47 11.48 -6.53
CA ASN A 77 12.93 10.17 -6.89
C ASN A 77 11.49 10.24 -7.43
N CYS A 78 10.68 11.19 -6.98
CA CYS A 78 9.31 11.34 -7.46
C CYS A 78 9.24 12.33 -8.62
N GLY A 79 8.36 12.02 -9.59
CA GLY A 79 8.05 12.92 -10.69
C GLY A 79 7.16 14.09 -10.28
N GLN A 80 6.56 14.74 -11.27
CA GLN A 80 5.63 15.84 -11.02
C GLN A 80 4.42 15.37 -10.19
N LYS A 81 3.95 16.26 -9.31
CA LYS A 81 2.75 16.04 -8.51
C LYS A 81 1.53 15.92 -9.42
N LEU A 82 0.92 14.73 -9.44
CA LEU A 82 -0.26 14.46 -10.28
C LEU A 82 -1.55 15.01 -9.68
N GLY A 83 -1.67 15.06 -8.35
CA GLY A 83 -2.91 15.49 -7.71
C GLY A 83 -2.83 15.57 -6.19
N SER A 84 -3.94 15.98 -5.57
CA SER A 84 -4.16 15.91 -4.12
C SER A 84 -5.64 15.74 -3.84
N VAL A 85 -5.94 14.90 -2.87
CA VAL A 85 -7.30 14.63 -2.41
C VAL A 85 -7.45 14.99 -0.95
N LYS A 86 -8.67 15.30 -0.54
CA LYS A 86 -8.99 15.56 0.85
C LYS A 86 -8.90 14.25 1.63
N PHE A 87 -8.21 14.31 2.75
CA PHE A 87 -8.24 13.28 3.77
C PHE A 87 -9.66 13.10 4.31
N ILE A 88 -10.14 11.86 4.36
CA ILE A 88 -11.40 11.51 5.02
C ILE A 88 -11.09 11.26 6.49
N GLY A 89 -11.75 12.03 7.37
CA GLY A 89 -11.39 12.19 8.78
C GLY A 89 -11.43 10.94 9.66
N GLY A 90 -11.01 11.10 10.92
CA GLY A 90 -10.99 10.07 11.97
C GLY A 90 -9.63 9.97 12.66
N GLY A 91 -8.56 10.31 11.93
CA GLY A 91 -7.19 10.31 12.46
C GLY A 91 -6.71 8.91 12.81
N LEU A 92 -7.14 7.90 12.06
CA LEU A 92 -6.71 6.51 12.25
C LEU A 92 -5.96 5.96 11.03
N ARG A 93 -6.30 6.37 9.81
CA ARG A 93 -5.73 5.81 8.58
C ARG A 93 -5.60 6.88 7.51
N TYR A 94 -4.63 6.76 6.61
CA TYR A 94 -4.45 7.63 5.43
C TYR A 94 -5.55 7.36 4.39
N GLN A 95 -6.77 7.77 4.71
CA GLN A 95 -7.99 7.42 4.00
C GLN A 95 -8.46 8.56 3.10
N PHE A 96 -8.89 8.23 1.88
CA PHE A 96 -9.33 9.20 0.87
C PHE A 96 -10.38 8.60 -0.07
N GLN A 97 -11.07 9.47 -0.82
CA GLN A 97 -12.07 9.04 -1.81
C GLN A 97 -11.38 8.68 -3.12
N ILE A 98 -11.82 7.59 -3.74
CA ILE A 98 -11.57 7.26 -5.13
C ILE A 98 -12.87 7.41 -5.90
N ASP A 99 -12.81 7.99 -7.10
CA ASP A 99 -13.99 8.32 -7.90
C ASP A 99 -14.52 7.09 -8.64
N SER A 100 -13.63 6.20 -9.09
CA SER A 100 -13.98 4.94 -9.71
C SER A 100 -12.78 3.99 -9.81
N VAL A 101 -13.08 2.71 -10.02
CA VAL A 101 -12.10 1.68 -10.37
C VAL A 101 -12.45 1.13 -11.74
N SER A 102 -11.47 1.07 -12.63
CA SER A 102 -11.61 0.50 -13.97
C SER A 102 -10.68 -0.69 -14.16
N ILE A 103 -11.20 -1.74 -14.77
CA ILE A 103 -10.46 -2.96 -15.11
C ILE A 103 -10.38 -3.03 -16.63
N GLN A 104 -9.18 -3.19 -17.18
CA GLN A 104 -8.95 -3.26 -18.63
C GLN A 104 -9.67 -2.14 -19.40
N GLY A 105 -9.62 -0.91 -18.85
CA GLY A 105 -10.22 0.29 -19.45
C GLY A 105 -11.74 0.43 -19.27
N LYS A 106 -12.41 -0.50 -18.56
CA LYS A 106 -13.86 -0.45 -18.31
C LYS A 106 -14.16 -0.23 -16.84
N VAL A 107 -15.05 0.70 -16.53
CA VAL A 107 -15.49 0.96 -15.15
C VAL A 107 -16.06 -0.32 -14.54
N ALA A 108 -15.49 -0.72 -13.41
CA ALA A 108 -15.84 -1.91 -12.66
C ALA A 108 -16.53 -1.59 -11.33
N SER A 109 -16.18 -0.45 -10.72
CA SER A 109 -16.81 0.09 -9.52
C SER A 109 -16.88 1.61 -9.61
N GLY A 110 -17.97 2.19 -9.09
CA GLY A 110 -18.06 3.63 -8.85
C GLY A 110 -17.25 4.06 -7.62
N GLY A 111 -17.56 5.26 -7.13
CA GLY A 111 -16.81 5.88 -6.03
C GLY A 111 -16.81 5.04 -4.75
N THR A 112 -15.65 5.00 -4.10
CA THR A 112 -15.45 4.28 -2.84
C THR A 112 -14.32 4.92 -2.04
N GLN A 113 -14.03 4.39 -0.86
CA GLN A 113 -12.93 4.86 0.00
C GLN A 113 -11.75 3.91 -0.09
N ALA A 114 -10.55 4.48 -0.08
CA ALA A 114 -9.30 3.73 -0.07
C ALA A 114 -8.41 4.22 1.08
N ILE A 115 -7.50 3.36 1.52
CA ILE A 115 -6.44 3.67 2.48
C ILE A 115 -5.10 3.53 1.74
N SER A 116 -4.24 4.53 1.88
CA SER A 116 -2.84 4.41 1.45
C SER A 116 -2.04 3.77 2.58
N ASP A 117 -1.55 2.57 2.35
CA ASP A 117 -0.74 1.82 3.31
C ASP A 117 0.48 1.21 2.61
N SER A 118 1.66 1.76 2.88
CA SER A 118 2.91 1.26 2.31
C SER A 118 3.43 -0.01 2.97
N SER A 119 2.78 -0.49 4.04
CA SER A 119 3.12 -1.77 4.68
C SER A 119 2.47 -2.97 3.97
N SER A 120 1.50 -2.73 3.09
CA SER A 120 0.90 -3.75 2.23
C SER A 120 1.63 -3.84 0.89
N GLY A 121 1.94 -5.07 0.46
CA GLY A 121 2.46 -5.35 -0.90
C GLY A 121 1.36 -5.46 -1.97
N ASP A 122 0.10 -5.61 -1.56
CA ASP A 122 -1.03 -5.89 -2.44
C ASP A 122 -2.04 -4.74 -2.51
N ILE A 123 -2.72 -4.62 -3.66
CA ILE A 123 -3.95 -3.85 -3.78
C ILE A 123 -5.11 -4.68 -3.25
N ILE A 124 -5.59 -4.33 -2.06
CA ILE A 124 -6.67 -5.05 -1.39
C ILE A 124 -8.01 -4.36 -1.69
N GLY A 125 -8.97 -5.14 -2.18
CA GLY A 125 -10.28 -4.65 -2.56
C GLY A 125 -11.43 -5.53 -2.06
N ASN A 126 -12.65 -5.08 -2.30
CA ASN A 126 -13.82 -5.93 -2.05
C ASN A 126 -13.79 -7.16 -2.98
N ARG A 127 -14.32 -8.28 -2.47
CA ARG A 127 -14.35 -9.55 -3.20
C ARG A 127 -14.92 -9.40 -4.62
N ALA A 128 -16.01 -8.65 -4.78
CA ALA A 128 -16.66 -8.47 -6.08
C ALA A 128 -15.75 -7.82 -7.15
N VAL A 129 -14.95 -6.81 -6.81
CA VAL A 129 -14.05 -6.16 -7.78
C VAL A 129 -12.83 -7.04 -8.05
N ILE A 130 -12.28 -7.68 -7.02
CA ILE A 130 -11.09 -8.54 -7.14
C ILE A 130 -11.39 -9.81 -7.93
N ASP A 131 -12.53 -10.46 -7.67
CA ASP A 131 -12.96 -11.64 -8.43
C ASP A 131 -13.22 -11.27 -9.90
N LYS A 132 -13.85 -10.12 -10.17
CA LYS A 132 -14.02 -9.61 -11.54
C LYS A 132 -12.68 -9.32 -12.21
N PHE A 133 -11.73 -8.74 -11.49
CA PHE A 133 -10.41 -8.42 -12.02
C PHE A 133 -9.62 -9.67 -12.37
N THR A 134 -9.48 -10.58 -11.40
CA THR A 134 -8.73 -11.83 -11.55
C THR A 134 -9.31 -12.69 -12.67
N GLN A 135 -10.65 -12.78 -12.79
CA GLN A 135 -11.31 -13.45 -13.90
C GLN A 135 -10.94 -12.83 -15.26
N GLN A 136 -10.98 -11.49 -15.38
CA GLN A 136 -10.69 -10.80 -16.65
C GLN A 136 -9.23 -10.91 -17.09
N VAL A 137 -8.29 -11.00 -16.14
CA VAL A 137 -6.85 -11.11 -16.44
C VAL A 137 -6.35 -12.56 -16.44
N GLY A 138 -7.23 -13.53 -16.20
CA GLY A 138 -6.91 -14.96 -16.18
C GLY A 138 -6.11 -15.41 -14.96
N ALA A 139 -6.16 -14.66 -13.85
CA ALA A 139 -5.51 -15.05 -12.60
C ALA A 139 -6.38 -16.01 -11.78
N ARG A 140 -5.76 -16.92 -11.03
CA ARG A 140 -6.42 -17.95 -10.22
C ARG A 140 -5.82 -18.04 -8.83
N TRP A 141 -6.66 -18.13 -7.81
CA TRP A 141 -6.20 -18.34 -6.45
C TRP A 141 -5.49 -19.69 -6.30
N SER A 142 -4.39 -19.71 -5.55
CA SER A 142 -3.64 -20.91 -5.18
C SER A 142 -3.54 -20.98 -3.67
N ASP A 143 -4.22 -21.95 -3.05
CA ASP A 143 -4.18 -22.15 -1.60
C ASP A 143 -2.76 -22.48 -1.11
N SER A 144 -1.97 -23.22 -1.90
CA SER A 144 -0.60 -23.56 -1.55
C SER A 144 0.35 -22.35 -1.55
N ASP A 145 0.03 -21.34 -2.34
CA ASP A 145 0.84 -20.12 -2.45
C ASP A 145 0.28 -18.95 -1.63
N GLY A 146 -0.98 -19.06 -1.19
CA GLY A 146 -1.71 -17.95 -0.56
C GLY A 146 -1.84 -16.72 -1.46
N ALA A 147 -1.86 -16.90 -2.78
CA ALA A 147 -1.81 -15.81 -3.76
C ALA A 147 -2.60 -16.12 -5.04
N TYR A 148 -2.95 -15.07 -5.80
CA TYR A 148 -3.46 -15.21 -7.15
C TYR A 148 -2.32 -15.42 -8.14
N LEU A 149 -2.26 -16.59 -8.77
CA LEU A 149 -1.31 -16.90 -9.83
C LEU A 149 -1.79 -16.35 -11.17
N ILE A 150 -0.87 -15.76 -11.94
CA ILE A 150 -1.13 -15.20 -13.26
C ILE A 150 -0.01 -15.60 -14.24
N HIS A 151 -0.34 -15.69 -15.52
CA HIS A 151 0.67 -15.90 -16.55
C HIS A 151 1.66 -14.71 -16.56
N CYS A 152 2.97 -14.98 -16.47
CA CYS A 152 4.00 -13.92 -16.35
C CYS A 152 4.03 -12.92 -17.52
N ARG A 153 3.48 -13.28 -18.69
CA ARG A 153 3.34 -12.40 -19.86
C ARG A 153 1.98 -11.71 -19.98
N ALA A 154 1.09 -11.89 -19.00
CA ALA A 154 -0.19 -11.20 -19.00
C ALA A 154 0.03 -9.68 -18.91
N THR A 155 -0.95 -8.93 -19.42
CA THR A 155 -0.95 -7.46 -19.42
C THR A 155 -2.16 -6.96 -18.63
N PRO A 156 -2.19 -7.19 -17.29
CA PRO A 156 -3.26 -6.65 -16.47
C PRO A 156 -3.18 -5.13 -16.42
N SER A 157 -4.35 -4.49 -16.41
CA SER A 157 -4.49 -3.05 -16.20
C SER A 157 -5.62 -2.79 -15.19
N LEU A 158 -5.27 -2.06 -14.14
CA LEU A 158 -6.20 -1.57 -13.12
C LEU A 158 -6.02 -0.06 -13.03
N THR A 159 -7.08 0.71 -13.21
CA THR A 159 -7.03 2.18 -13.11
C THR A 159 -7.86 2.65 -11.95
N LEU A 160 -7.24 3.42 -11.06
CA LEU A 160 -7.89 4.12 -9.96
C LEU A 160 -8.07 5.58 -10.38
N LYS A 161 -9.32 6.05 -10.46
CA LYS A 161 -9.57 7.47 -10.66
C LYS A 161 -9.66 8.16 -9.32
N ILE A 162 -8.78 9.12 -9.07
CA ILE A 162 -8.62 9.77 -7.77
C ILE A 162 -8.58 11.28 -7.99
N GLY A 163 -9.58 12.01 -7.49
CA GLY A 163 -9.64 13.46 -7.65
C GLY A 163 -9.68 13.90 -9.13
N GLY A 164 -10.33 13.10 -9.98
CA GLY A 164 -10.43 13.33 -11.43
C GLY A 164 -9.22 12.85 -12.25
N VAL A 165 -8.13 12.42 -11.62
CA VAL A 165 -6.91 11.96 -12.29
C VAL A 165 -6.89 10.43 -12.35
N ASP A 166 -6.52 9.88 -13.51
CA ASP A 166 -6.42 8.44 -13.71
C ASP A 166 -5.01 7.93 -13.34
N TYR A 167 -4.95 7.01 -12.38
CA TYR A 167 -3.74 6.31 -11.95
C TYR A 167 -3.80 4.86 -12.44
N THR A 168 -3.13 4.58 -13.56
CA THR A 168 -3.14 3.24 -14.18
C THR A 168 -1.97 2.40 -13.70
N LEU A 169 -2.29 1.29 -13.03
CA LEU A 169 -1.35 0.24 -12.64
C LEU A 169 -1.30 -0.81 -13.75
N THR A 170 -0.10 -1.14 -14.19
CA THR A 170 0.17 -2.11 -15.26
C THR A 170 0.94 -3.31 -14.72
N LYS A 171 1.34 -4.23 -15.61
CA LYS A 171 2.12 -5.42 -15.28
C LYS A 171 3.33 -5.15 -14.37
N ASP A 172 3.99 -4.00 -14.53
CA ASP A 172 5.25 -3.69 -13.82
C ASP A 172 5.01 -3.42 -12.33
N VAL A 173 3.77 -3.10 -11.95
CA VAL A 173 3.32 -2.95 -10.56
C VAL A 173 2.52 -4.17 -10.11
N LEU A 174 1.69 -4.72 -10.99
CA LEU A 174 0.70 -5.73 -10.64
C LEU A 174 1.23 -7.17 -10.67
N ILE A 175 2.33 -7.47 -11.38
CA ILE A 175 2.87 -8.82 -11.49
C ILE A 175 4.22 -8.90 -10.79
N TYR A 176 4.35 -9.85 -9.86
CA TYR A 176 5.63 -10.18 -9.21
C TYR A 176 6.03 -11.63 -9.49
N ARG A 177 7.33 -11.88 -9.58
CA ARG A 177 7.88 -13.21 -9.85
C ARG A 177 8.07 -13.98 -8.55
N MET A 178 7.48 -15.17 -8.47
CA MET A 178 7.61 -16.06 -7.31
C MET A 178 8.66 -17.15 -7.55
N ALA A 179 8.74 -17.68 -8.77
CA ALA A 179 9.74 -18.67 -9.17
C ALA A 179 10.00 -18.62 -10.69
N ILE A 180 10.73 -19.61 -11.23
CA ILE A 180 10.86 -19.78 -12.68
C ILE A 180 9.47 -20.04 -13.27
N ASN A 181 9.04 -19.18 -14.20
CA ASN A 181 7.74 -19.25 -14.87
C ASN A 181 6.50 -19.23 -13.95
N LYS A 182 6.66 -18.81 -12.68
CA LYS A 182 5.57 -18.67 -11.72
C LYS A 182 5.50 -17.22 -11.26
N CYS A 183 4.36 -16.58 -11.53
CA CYS A 183 4.12 -15.19 -11.17
C CYS A 183 2.82 -15.05 -10.38
N GLY A 184 2.85 -14.14 -9.41
CA GLY A 184 1.69 -13.72 -8.65
C GLY A 184 1.14 -12.40 -9.17
N LEU A 185 -0.15 -12.17 -8.95
CA LEU A 185 -0.84 -10.90 -9.14
C LEU A 185 -0.97 -10.22 -7.77
N ALA A 186 -0.47 -9.00 -7.64
CA ALA A 186 -0.39 -8.23 -6.37
C ALA A 186 -1.77 -7.66 -5.96
N VAL A 187 -2.73 -8.55 -5.69
CA VAL A 187 -4.09 -8.21 -5.27
C VAL A 187 -4.59 -9.15 -4.18
N GLY A 188 -5.36 -8.59 -3.26
CA GLY A 188 -5.97 -9.32 -2.16
C GLY A 188 -7.45 -9.00 -2.00
N VAL A 189 -8.17 -9.90 -1.33
CA VAL A 189 -9.56 -9.65 -0.95
C VAL A 189 -9.60 -9.20 0.50
N MET A 190 -10.29 -8.09 0.77
CA MET A 190 -10.63 -7.67 2.12
C MET A 190 -11.64 -8.65 2.71
N ASP A 191 -11.22 -9.43 3.71
CA ASP A 191 -12.08 -10.37 4.41
C ASP A 191 -12.52 -9.76 5.73
N LYS A 192 -13.78 -9.30 5.78
CA LYS A 192 -14.40 -8.68 6.96
C LYS A 192 -14.37 -9.58 8.20
N THR A 193 -14.12 -10.88 8.05
CA THR A 193 -14.06 -11.85 9.16
C THR A 193 -12.67 -11.99 9.78
N LYS A 194 -11.61 -11.54 9.08
CA LYS A 194 -10.21 -11.64 9.54
C LYS A 194 -9.59 -10.29 9.90
N ASP A 195 -10.17 -9.19 9.44
CA ASP A 195 -9.77 -7.82 9.81
C ASP A 195 -10.37 -7.35 11.15
N VAL A 196 -10.73 -8.28 12.04
CA VAL A 196 -10.90 -7.94 13.46
C VAL A 196 -9.50 -7.72 14.02
N SER A 197 -9.13 -6.44 14.13
CA SER A 197 -7.94 -5.94 14.82
C SER A 197 -7.48 -6.90 15.92
N LEU A 198 -6.27 -7.41 15.79
CA LEU A 198 -5.48 -7.91 16.91
C LEU A 198 -4.99 -6.70 17.74
N ASP A 199 -5.94 -5.90 18.24
CA ASP A 199 -5.68 -4.80 19.14
C ASP A 199 -6.56 -5.00 20.40
N GLY A 200 -6.18 -6.01 21.18
CA GLY A 200 -6.34 -5.99 22.64
C GLY A 200 -5.12 -5.32 23.26
#